data_AF-A0A7S1FLW0-F1
#
_entry.id   AF-A0A7S1FLW0-F1
#
_cell.length_a   1.000
_cell.length_b   1.000
_cell.length_c   1.000
_cell.angle_alpha   90.00
_cell.angle_beta   90.00
_cell.angle_gamma   90.00
#
_symmetry.space_group_name_H-M   'P 1'
#
loop_
_entity.id
_entity.type
_entity.pdbx_description
1 polymer ?
#
loop_
_entity_poly.entity_id
_entity_poly.type
_entity_poly.pdbx_seq_one_letter_code
_entity_poly.pdbx_strand_id
1 'polypeptide(L)'
;KSCTCLLLKVNQIGSITESIAAVIMAKQAGWGVMTSHRSGETEDTYIADLAVGLCTGQIKTGAPCRSERLAKYNQLLRIEEELGAENTIYAGAGFRTTAWMG
;
A
#
# COMPACT_ATOMS: atom_id res chain seq x y z
N LYS A 1 -20.01 14.18 1.67
CA LYS A 1 -18.98 13.16 1.99
C LYS A 1 -19.13 12.00 1.01
N SER A 2 -18.31 11.93 -0.04
CA SER A 2 -18.53 11.00 -1.16
C SER A 2 -17.88 9.62 -0.99
N CYS A 3 -16.77 9.55 -0.25
CA CYS A 3 -16.06 8.31 0.05
C CYS A 3 -15.31 8.44 1.39
N THR A 4 -14.68 7.35 1.81
CA THR A 4 -13.93 7.22 3.08
C THR A 4 -12.62 6.44 2.88
N CYS A 5 -12.16 6.32 1.63
CA CYS A 5 -10.93 5.62 1.27
C CYS A 5 -10.36 6.20 -0.02
N LEU A 6 -9.04 6.40 -0.03
CA LEU A 6 -8.27 6.78 -1.22
C LEU A 6 -7.71 5.52 -1.90
N LEU A 7 -7.87 5.40 -3.22
CA LEU A 7 -7.14 4.42 -4.03
C LEU A 7 -5.88 5.09 -4.59
N LEU A 8 -4.72 4.81 -3.99
CA LEU A 8 -3.46 5.45 -4.31
C LEU A 8 -2.79 4.79 -5.52
N LYS A 9 -2.61 5.55 -6.60
CA LYS A 9 -1.81 5.17 -7.78
C LYS A 9 -0.74 6.24 -8.01
N VAL A 10 0.50 5.91 -7.67
CA VAL A 10 1.65 6.85 -7.67
C VAL A 10 1.81 7.56 -9.01
N ASN A 11 1.67 6.82 -10.11
CA ASN A 11 1.82 7.39 -11.45
C ASN A 11 0.61 8.18 -11.96
N GLN A 12 -0.45 8.36 -11.15
CA GLN A 12 -1.53 9.31 -11.48
C GLN A 12 -1.26 10.72 -10.95
N ILE A 13 -0.51 10.86 -9.86
CA ILE A 13 -0.18 12.16 -9.28
C ILE A 13 1.14 12.70 -9.81
N GLY A 14 2.10 11.83 -10.15
CA GLY A 14 3.30 12.20 -10.90
C GLY A 14 4.60 12.11 -10.12
N SER A 15 4.57 12.22 -8.78
CA SER A 15 5.74 12.07 -7.93
C SER A 15 5.49 11.31 -6.62
N ILE A 16 6.59 10.83 -6.02
CA ILE A 16 6.59 10.17 -4.71
C ILE A 16 6.17 11.15 -3.62
N THR A 17 6.73 12.37 -3.63
CA THR A 17 6.43 13.41 -2.63
C THR A 17 4.95 13.75 -2.59
N GLU A 18 4.32 13.94 -3.76
CA GLU A 18 2.90 14.24 -3.82
C GLU A 18 2.04 13.03 -3.42
N SER A 19 2.49 11.80 -3.73
CA SER A 19 1.83 10.58 -3.27
C SER A 19 1.82 10.48 -1.75
N ILE A 20 2.94 10.79 -1.09
CA ILE A 20 3.06 10.83 0.38
C ILE A 20 2.10 11.89 0.94
N ALA A 21 2.10 13.11 0.37
CA ALA A 21 1.20 14.19 0.79
C ALA A 21 -0.28 13.79 0.67
N ALA A 22 -0.67 13.12 -0.42
CA ALA A 22 -2.03 12.62 -0.62
C ALA A 22 -2.44 11.58 0.43
N VAL A 23 -1.53 10.68 0.81
CA VAL A 23 -1.77 9.70 1.89
C VAL A 23 -1.94 10.38 3.24
N ILE A 24 -1.07 11.35 3.57
CA ILE A 24 -1.15 12.10 4.83
C ILE A 24 -2.50 12.82 4.92
N MET A 25 -2.90 13.54 3.87
CA MET A 25 -4.20 14.24 3.83
C MET A 25 -5.38 13.27 3.99
N ALA A 26 -5.37 12.12 3.32
CA ALA A 26 -6.42 11.13 3.45
C ALA A 26 -6.50 10.57 4.89
N LYS A 27 -5.36 10.22 5.48
CA LYS A 27 -5.29 9.69 6.85
C LYS A 27 -5.74 10.71 7.90
N GLN A 28 -5.32 11.97 7.78
CA GLN A 28 -5.77 13.07 8.66
C GLN A 28 -7.29 13.32 8.55
N ALA A 29 -7.89 13.05 7.40
CA ALA A 29 -9.34 13.09 7.21
C ALA A 29 -10.06 11.84 7.74
N GLY A 30 -9.35 10.89 8.37
CA GLY A 30 -9.88 9.62 8.85
C GLY A 30 -10.21 8.62 7.73
N TRP A 31 -9.61 8.77 6.56
CA TRP A 31 -9.84 7.86 5.43
C TRP A 31 -8.81 6.73 5.42
N GLY A 32 -9.28 5.55 4.99
CA GLY A 32 -8.36 4.48 4.61
C GLY A 32 -7.56 4.87 3.35
N VAL A 33 -6.43 4.23 3.13
CA VAL A 33 -5.66 4.37 1.89
C VAL A 33 -5.34 2.99 1.37
N MET A 34 -5.63 2.71 0.10
CA MET A 34 -5.30 1.44 -0.56
C MET A 34 -4.29 1.70 -1.66
N THR A 35 -3.08 1.16 -1.53
CA THR A 35 -2.08 1.20 -2.59
C THR A 35 -2.55 0.33 -3.75
N SER A 36 -2.44 0.81 -4.99
CA SER A 36 -2.96 0.10 -6.17
C SER A 36 -1.94 0.04 -7.29
N HIS A 37 -1.88 -1.13 -7.93
CA HIS A 37 -1.22 -1.33 -9.21
C HIS A 37 -1.91 -0.58 -10.37
N ARG A 38 -1.34 -0.72 -11.57
CA ARG A 38 -2.00 -0.39 -12.85
C ARG A 38 -2.35 -1.65 -13.65
N SER A 39 -3.19 -1.51 -14.67
CA SER A 39 -3.55 -2.62 -15.56
C SER A 39 -2.35 -3.11 -16.37
N GLY A 40 -1.52 -2.19 -16.88
CA GLY A 40 -0.17 -2.49 -17.36
C GLY A 40 0.82 -2.34 -16.20
N GLU A 41 1.50 -3.42 -15.84
CA GLU A 41 2.52 -3.47 -14.78
C GLU A 41 3.81 -4.07 -15.31
N THR A 42 4.89 -3.82 -14.58
CA THR A 42 6.23 -4.40 -14.81
C THR A 42 6.60 -5.32 -13.64
N GLU A 43 7.76 -5.94 -13.67
CA GLU A 43 8.32 -6.69 -12.54
C GLU A 43 8.76 -5.81 -11.35
N ASP A 44 8.75 -4.49 -11.50
CA ASP A 44 9.07 -3.53 -10.44
C ASP A 44 8.16 -3.75 -9.22
N THR A 45 8.75 -3.87 -8.03
CA THR A 45 8.02 -4.17 -6.79
C THR A 45 7.73 -2.96 -5.92
N TYR A 46 8.11 -1.75 -6.35
CA TYR A 46 8.12 -0.52 -5.55
C TYR A 46 6.83 -0.24 -4.77
N ILE A 47 5.66 -0.56 -5.34
CA ILE A 47 4.39 -0.34 -4.65
C ILE A 47 4.17 -1.24 -3.43
N ALA A 48 4.88 -2.37 -3.32
CA ALA A 48 4.89 -3.21 -2.13
C ALA A 48 5.61 -2.49 -0.97
N ASP A 49 6.84 -2.04 -1.22
CA ASP A 49 7.64 -1.26 -0.27
C ASP A 49 6.93 0.05 0.11
N LEU A 50 6.31 0.72 -0.86
CA LEU A 50 5.54 1.94 -0.61
C LEU A 50 4.31 1.68 0.27
N ALA A 51 3.59 0.57 0.07
CA ALA A 51 2.43 0.24 0.91
C ALA A 51 2.83 0.00 2.37
N VAL A 52 3.98 -0.65 2.59
CA VAL A 52 4.54 -0.88 3.93
C VAL A 52 5.04 0.42 4.53
N GLY A 53 5.89 1.18 3.82
CA GLY A 53 6.49 2.43 4.32
C GLY A 53 5.46 3.53 4.63
N LEU A 54 4.34 3.57 3.90
CA LEU A 54 3.22 4.47 4.19
C LEU A 54 2.24 3.92 5.23
N CYS A 55 2.45 2.69 5.69
CA CYS A 55 1.53 1.88 6.50
C CYS A 55 0.10 1.99 5.99
N THR A 56 -0.16 1.70 4.71
CA THR A 56 -1.51 1.83 4.15
C THR A 56 -2.49 0.77 4.66
N GLY A 57 -1.96 -0.39 5.11
CA GLY A 57 -2.74 -1.50 5.66
C GLY A 57 -3.46 -2.35 4.63
N GLN A 58 -3.49 -1.91 3.37
CA GLN A 58 -4.18 -2.59 2.27
C GLN A 58 -3.52 -2.25 0.92
N ILE A 59 -3.38 -3.28 0.10
CA ILE A 59 -2.80 -3.18 -1.25
C ILE A 59 -3.61 -4.04 -2.24
N LYS A 60 -3.87 -3.48 -3.41
CA LYS A 60 -4.46 -4.17 -4.55
C LYS A 60 -3.43 -4.28 -5.67
N THR A 61 -2.83 -5.46 -5.82
CA THR A 61 -1.79 -5.69 -6.84
C THR A 61 -2.09 -6.85 -7.81
N GLY A 62 -3.37 -7.21 -7.97
CA GLY A 62 -3.84 -8.16 -8.99
C GLY A 62 -4.11 -9.56 -8.44
N ALA A 63 -4.49 -10.49 -9.30
CA ALA A 63 -4.67 -11.89 -8.92
C ALA A 63 -3.31 -12.53 -8.55
N PRO A 64 -3.30 -13.66 -7.80
CA PRO A 64 -2.10 -14.45 -7.54
C PRO A 64 -1.69 -15.25 -8.79
N CYS A 65 -1.61 -14.58 -9.93
CA CYS A 65 -1.18 -15.11 -11.21
C CYS A 65 -0.51 -13.99 -12.02
N ARG A 66 0.34 -14.39 -12.96
CA ARG A 66 1.20 -13.51 -13.76
C ARG A 66 2.31 -12.84 -12.93
N SER A 67 3.54 -12.94 -13.42
CA SER A 67 4.74 -12.62 -12.63
C SER A 67 4.80 -11.16 -12.19
N GLU A 68 4.29 -10.22 -12.99
CA GLU A 68 4.27 -8.79 -12.64
C GLU A 68 3.37 -8.48 -11.43
N ARG A 69 2.44 -9.40 -11.09
CA ARG A 69 1.59 -9.31 -9.89
C ARG A 69 2.23 -10.01 -8.72
N LEU A 70 2.70 -11.24 -8.96
CA LEU A 70 3.38 -12.06 -7.97
C LEU A 70 4.64 -11.39 -7.43
N ALA A 71 5.36 -10.61 -8.26
CA ALA A 71 6.55 -9.88 -7.83
C ALA A 71 6.28 -9.01 -6.60
N LYS A 72 5.15 -8.29 -6.56
CA LYS A 72 4.76 -7.45 -5.42
C LYS A 72 4.33 -8.28 -4.20
N TYR A 73 3.55 -9.34 -4.40
CA TYR A 73 3.17 -10.23 -3.30
C TYR A 73 4.39 -10.90 -2.66
N ASN A 74 5.32 -11.39 -3.48
CA ASN A 74 6.57 -11.98 -3.02
C ASN A 74 7.45 -10.94 -2.31
N GLN A 75 7.46 -9.69 -2.77
CA GLN A 75 8.17 -8.63 -2.07
C GLN A 75 7.58 -8.34 -0.69
N LEU A 76 6.24 -8.36 -0.53
CA LEU A 76 5.61 -8.23 0.79
C LEU A 76 6.04 -9.36 1.74
N LEU A 77 6.12 -10.61 1.24
CA LEU A 77 6.61 -11.74 2.03
C LEU A 77 8.08 -11.56 2.44
N ARG A 78 8.93 -11.05 1.54
CA ARG A 78 10.33 -10.75 1.86
C ARG A 78 10.46 -9.63 2.89
N ILE A 79 9.65 -8.58 2.79
CA ILE A 79 9.64 -7.48 3.77
C ILE A 79 9.18 -7.99 5.14
N GLU A 80 8.15 -8.86 5.18
CA GLU A 80 7.69 -9.50 6.41
C GLU A 80 8.80 -10.36 7.05
N GLU A 81 9.51 -11.15 6.24
CA GLU A 81 10.67 -11.94 6.67
C GLU A 81 11.82 -11.07 7.19
N GLU A 82 12.15 -9.97 6.48
CA GLU A 82 13.24 -9.06 6.81
C GLU A 82 13.01 -8.31 8.14
N LEU A 83 11.79 -7.81 8.36
CA LEU A 83 11.44 -7.10 9.59
C LEU A 83 11.25 -8.07 10.77
N GLY A 84 10.87 -9.32 10.49
CA GLY A 84 10.63 -10.36 11.48
C GLY A 84 9.28 -10.23 12.19
N ALA A 85 8.79 -11.34 12.76
CA ALA A 85 7.47 -11.43 13.38
C ALA A 85 7.28 -10.51 14.60
N GLU A 86 8.36 -10.12 15.28
CA GLU A 86 8.30 -9.26 16.45
C GLU A 86 8.15 -7.77 16.08
N ASN A 87 8.60 -7.36 14.89
CA ASN A 87 8.57 -5.96 14.44
C ASN A 87 7.52 -5.71 13.36
N THR A 88 6.72 -6.72 13.00
CA THR A 88 5.67 -6.61 11.98
C THR A 88 4.31 -6.90 12.57
N ILE A 89 3.32 -6.15 12.07
CA ILE A 89 1.92 -6.37 12.41
C ILE A 89 1.13 -6.48 11.12
N TYR A 90 0.51 -7.63 10.88
CA TYR A 90 -0.47 -7.78 9.82
C TYR A 90 -1.73 -6.99 10.17
N ALA A 91 -2.14 -6.09 9.27
CA ALA A 91 -3.25 -5.16 9.54
C ALA A 91 -4.59 -5.86 9.82
N GLY A 92 -4.83 -7.04 9.23
CA GLY A 92 -6.02 -7.86 9.49
C GLY A 92 -7.33 -7.09 9.39
N ALA A 93 -8.21 -7.26 10.39
CA ALA A 93 -9.49 -6.54 10.46
C ALA A 93 -9.33 -5.02 10.56
N GLY A 94 -8.17 -4.54 11.03
CA GLY A 94 -7.80 -3.13 11.16
C GLY A 94 -7.23 -2.50 9.89
N PHE A 95 -7.38 -3.13 8.71
CA PHE A 95 -6.81 -2.65 7.44
C PHE A 95 -7.15 -1.19 7.07
N ARG A 96 -8.22 -0.62 7.63
CA ARG A 96 -8.62 0.78 7.42
C ARG A 96 -8.04 1.77 8.43
N THR A 97 -7.54 1.29 9.56
CA THR A 97 -7.15 2.07 10.74
C THR A 97 -5.80 1.56 11.26
N THR A 98 -4.74 1.97 10.58
CA THR A 98 -3.36 1.54 10.87
C THR A 98 -2.72 2.37 11.99
N ALA A 99 -1.62 1.87 12.58
CA ALA A 99 -1.03 2.36 13.84
C ALA A 99 -0.77 3.88 13.98
N TRP A 100 -0.56 4.64 12.91
CA TRP A 100 -0.35 6.10 13.00
C TRP A 100 -1.55 6.95 12.53
N MET A 101 -2.72 6.34 12.28
CA MET A 101 -3.98 7.09 12.14
C MET A 101 -4.57 7.52 13.49
N GLY A 102 -3.93 7.13 14.61
CA GLY A 102 -4.29 7.49 15.98
C GLY A 102 -3.34 8.51 16.58
#